data_AF-A0A0Q9ZPJ9-F1
#
_entry.id   AF-A0A0Q9ZPJ9-F1
#
_cell.length_a   1.000
_cell.length_b   1.000
_cell.length_c   1.000
_cell.angle_alpha   90.00
_cell.angle_beta   90.00
_cell.angle_gamma   90.00
#
_symmetry.space_group_name_H-M   'P 1'
#
loop_
_entity.id
_entity.type
_entity.pdbx_description
1 polymer ?
#
loop_
_entity_poly.entity_id
_entity_poly.type
_entity_poly.pdbx_seq_one_letter_code
_entity_poly.pdbx_strand_id
1 'polypeptide(L)'
;MKAFNMNKPEIVQAAIEFKKALINWKSREKIVRVASIHRPDWAEKDILRCIEVETRRIKPVIEAFEPIYRLAVQGKIEKPFALQSYMMSYTGRVLGDELSWPEVRAPYQRMINSLKGGLTSEDFMESPYIINRKLPEHYDQAVKEIVAEGWTHNALL
;
A
#
# COMPACT_ATOMS: atom_id res chain seq x y z
N MET A 1 -17.18 20.26 -15.63
CA MET A 1 -16.02 19.37 -15.40
C MET A 1 -16.33 18.03 -16.04
N LYS A 2 -15.41 17.45 -16.83
CA LYS A 2 -15.52 16.04 -17.21
C LYS A 2 -15.47 15.21 -15.93
N ALA A 3 -16.40 14.26 -15.77
CA ALA A 3 -16.34 13.30 -14.68
C ALA A 3 -15.09 12.43 -14.84
N PHE A 4 -14.35 12.20 -13.76
CA PHE A 4 -13.23 11.25 -13.79
C PHE A 4 -13.76 9.83 -13.95
N ASN A 5 -13.08 9.02 -14.75
CA ASN A 5 -13.43 7.62 -14.91
C ASN A 5 -12.68 6.80 -13.86
N MET A 6 -13.20 6.81 -12.64
CA MET A 6 -12.64 5.99 -11.55
C MET A 6 -13.10 4.55 -11.74
N ASN A 7 -12.20 3.65 -12.14
CA ASN A 7 -12.48 2.21 -12.24
C ASN A 7 -12.58 1.60 -10.83
N LYS A 8 -13.70 1.85 -10.13
CA LYS A 8 -13.93 1.44 -8.74
C LYS A 8 -13.74 -0.08 -8.52
N PRO A 9 -14.27 -0.98 -9.38
CA PRO A 9 -14.04 -2.42 -9.22
C PRO A 9 -12.54 -2.78 -9.21
N GLU A 10 -11.76 -2.21 -10.14
CA GLU A 10 -10.33 -2.48 -10.20
C GLU A 10 -9.57 -1.87 -9.01
N ILE A 11 -9.94 -0.67 -8.55
CA ILE A 11 -9.35 -0.04 -7.37
C ILE A 11 -9.56 -0.92 -6.12
N VAL A 12 -10.79 -1.42 -5.91
CA VAL A 12 -11.11 -2.33 -4.80
C VAL A 12 -10.29 -3.61 -4.90
N GLN A 13 -10.30 -4.25 -6.07
CA GLN A 13 -9.63 -5.53 -6.27
C GLN A 13 -8.11 -5.41 -6.08
N ALA A 14 -7.48 -4.41 -6.71
CA ALA A 14 -6.06 -4.16 -6.59
C ALA A 14 -5.66 -3.80 -5.14
N ALA A 15 -6.48 -3.04 -4.42
CA ALA A 15 -6.23 -2.72 -3.01
C ALA A 15 -6.27 -3.96 -2.11
N ILE A 16 -7.24 -4.85 -2.32
CA ILE A 16 -7.34 -6.13 -1.59
C ILE A 16 -6.13 -7.01 -1.88
N GLU A 17 -5.77 -7.16 -3.16
CA GLU A 17 -4.60 -7.96 -3.57
C GLU A 17 -3.30 -7.39 -3.01
N PHE A 18 -3.11 -6.07 -3.06
CA PHE A 18 -1.92 -5.43 -2.54
C PHE A 18 -1.80 -5.61 -1.02
N LYS A 19 -2.88 -5.37 -0.26
CA LYS A 19 -2.87 -5.61 1.20
C LYS A 19 -2.57 -7.06 1.55
N LYS A 20 -3.20 -8.01 0.83
CA LYS A 20 -2.92 -9.45 1.02
C LYS A 20 -1.46 -9.78 0.68
N ALA A 21 -0.91 -9.23 -0.40
CA ALA A 21 0.47 -9.46 -0.80
C ALA A 21 1.45 -8.94 0.27
N LEU A 22 1.23 -7.74 0.81
CA LEU A 22 2.06 -7.18 1.89
C LEU A 22 2.07 -8.08 3.14
N ILE A 23 0.90 -8.60 3.55
CA ILE A 23 0.78 -9.48 4.71
C ILE A 23 1.43 -10.85 4.44
N ASN A 24 1.19 -11.43 3.26
CA ASN A 24 1.65 -12.77 2.92
C ASN A 24 3.15 -12.82 2.65
N TRP A 25 3.71 -11.77 2.05
CA TRP A 25 5.11 -11.76 1.62
C TRP A 25 6.09 -11.92 2.78
N LYS A 26 5.73 -11.43 3.97
CA LYS A 26 6.50 -11.59 5.22
C LYS A 26 5.84 -12.54 6.22
N SER A 27 4.91 -13.37 5.77
CA SER A 27 4.25 -14.34 6.64
C SER A 27 5.24 -15.40 7.14
N ARG A 28 4.95 -15.99 8.30
CA ARG A 28 5.70 -17.12 8.83
C ARG A 28 5.85 -18.23 7.80
N GLU A 29 4.77 -18.59 7.11
CA GLU A 29 4.77 -19.65 6.09
C GLU A 29 5.76 -19.36 4.96
N LYS A 30 5.77 -18.13 4.45
CA LYS A 30 6.71 -17.73 3.40
C LYS A 30 8.15 -17.74 3.91
N ILE A 31 8.40 -17.22 5.11
CA ILE A 31 9.73 -17.17 5.73
C ILE A 31 10.26 -18.58 5.97
N VAL A 32 9.46 -19.47 6.56
CA VAL A 32 9.82 -20.88 6.79
C VAL A 32 10.18 -21.57 5.47
N ARG A 33 9.34 -21.40 4.44
CA ARG A 33 9.57 -22.01 3.13
C ARG A 33 10.84 -21.52 2.43
N VAL A 34 11.15 -20.22 2.56
CA VAL A 34 12.37 -19.64 1.97
C VAL A 34 13.61 -20.07 2.77
N ALA A 35 13.52 -20.07 4.10
CA ALA A 35 14.59 -20.51 4.97
C ALA A 35 14.95 -21.98 4.75
N SER A 36 13.98 -22.88 4.55
CA SER A 36 14.27 -24.29 4.25
C SER A 36 15.09 -24.50 2.97
N ILE A 37 15.11 -23.53 2.05
CA ILE A 37 15.87 -23.58 0.79
C ILE A 37 17.25 -22.92 0.96
N HIS A 38 17.31 -21.75 1.58
CA HIS A 38 18.54 -20.92 1.58
C HIS A 38 19.29 -20.87 2.91
N ARG A 39 18.67 -21.37 3.98
CA ARG A 39 19.13 -21.36 5.37
C ARG A 39 18.69 -22.65 6.10
N PRO A 40 19.00 -23.85 5.56
CA PRO A 40 18.51 -25.12 6.11
C PRO A 40 19.01 -25.42 7.53
N ASP A 41 20.05 -24.71 7.97
CA ASP A 41 20.66 -24.77 9.30
C ASP A 41 19.98 -23.90 10.36
N TRP A 42 19.03 -23.04 9.97
CA TRP A 42 18.31 -22.19 10.92
C TRP A 42 17.47 -23.01 11.89
N ALA A 43 17.61 -22.71 13.18
CA ALA A 43 16.74 -23.24 14.21
C ALA A 43 15.45 -22.40 14.32
N GLU A 44 14.44 -22.92 15.02
CA GLU A 44 13.16 -22.22 15.25
C GLU A 44 13.34 -20.80 15.81
N LYS A 45 14.33 -20.59 16.69
CA LYS A 45 14.65 -19.26 17.23
C LYS A 45 15.08 -18.25 16.15
N ASP A 46 15.79 -18.71 15.12
CA ASP A 46 16.29 -17.86 14.04
C ASP A 46 15.14 -17.48 13.10
N ILE A 47 14.23 -18.43 12.85
CA ILE A 47 12.97 -18.22 12.13
C ILE A 47 12.10 -17.19 12.86
N LEU A 48 11.89 -17.35 14.17
CA LEU A 48 11.10 -16.42 14.97
C LEU A 48 11.69 -15.00 14.97
N ARG A 49 13.02 -14.90 15.10
CA ARG A 49 13.72 -13.61 15.01
C ARG A 49 13.55 -12.98 13.63
N CYS A 50 13.64 -13.77 12.56
CA CYS A 50 13.42 -13.28 11.20
C CYS A 50 11.98 -12.76 11.03
N ILE A 51 10.98 -13.50 11.51
CA ILE A 51 9.57 -13.07 11.48
C ILE A 51 9.39 -11.75 12.24
N GLU A 52 9.96 -11.61 13.44
CA GLU A 52 9.89 -10.38 14.22
C GLU A 52 10.49 -9.18 13.46
N VAL A 53 11.68 -9.35 12.89
CA VAL A 53 12.37 -8.31 12.11
C VAL A 53 11.57 -7.91 10.87
N GLU A 54 11.11 -8.90 10.10
CA GLU A 54 10.37 -8.66 8.85
C GLU A 54 8.98 -8.05 9.13
N THR A 55 8.31 -8.47 10.20
CA THR A 55 7.04 -7.87 10.65
C THR A 55 7.24 -6.39 11.01
N ARG A 56 8.31 -6.05 11.74
CA ARG A 56 8.62 -4.66 12.07
C ARG A 56 8.95 -3.83 10.82
N ARG A 57 9.62 -4.42 9.83
CA ARG A 57 9.99 -3.75 8.57
C ARG A 57 8.77 -3.44 7.71
N ILE A 58 7.83 -4.38 7.57
CA ILE A 58 6.66 -4.20 6.70
C ILE A 58 5.58 -3.34 7.35
N LYS A 59 5.51 -3.30 8.69
CA LYS A 59 4.45 -2.61 9.45
C LYS A 59 4.20 -1.16 8.99
N PRO A 60 5.22 -0.29 8.84
CA PRO A 60 5.00 1.08 8.35
C PRO A 60 4.34 1.15 6.96
N VAL A 61 4.61 0.18 6.08
CA VAL A 61 4.01 0.15 4.74
C VAL A 61 2.53 -0.19 4.81
N ILE A 62 2.17 -1.20 5.62
CA ILE A 62 0.78 -1.58 5.83
C ILE A 62 0.01 -0.42 6.47
N GLU A 63 0.59 0.22 7.48
CA GLU A 63 0.01 1.34 8.20
C GLU A 63 -0.17 2.60 7.34
N ALA A 64 0.80 2.91 6.48
CA ALA A 64 0.66 3.99 5.51
C ALA A 64 -0.44 3.71 4.49
N PHE A 65 -0.59 2.45 4.07
CA PHE A 65 -1.59 2.05 3.09
C PHE A 65 -3.01 1.93 3.66
N GLU A 66 -3.15 1.66 4.96
CA GLU A 66 -4.44 1.32 5.58
C GLU A 66 -5.57 2.33 5.32
N PRO A 67 -5.38 3.66 5.44
CA PRO A 67 -6.45 4.62 5.14
C PRO A 67 -6.90 4.52 3.67
N ILE A 68 -5.95 4.35 2.75
CA ILE A 68 -6.24 4.25 1.32
C ILE A 68 -6.96 2.94 1.02
N TYR A 69 -6.52 1.83 1.64
CA TYR A 69 -7.20 0.55 1.55
C TYR A 69 -8.68 0.67 1.95
N ARG A 70 -8.97 1.31 3.10
CA ARG A 70 -10.36 1.48 3.57
C ARG A 70 -11.20 2.30 2.61
N LEU A 71 -10.67 3.41 2.13
CA LEU A 71 -11.38 4.24 1.17
C LEU A 71 -11.62 3.51 -0.16
N ALA A 72 -10.64 2.71 -0.60
CA ALA A 72 -10.78 1.88 -1.79
C ALA A 72 -11.90 0.86 -1.64
N VAL A 73 -11.90 0.04 -0.57
CA VAL A 73 -12.92 -1.00 -0.37
C VAL A 73 -14.31 -0.44 -0.09
N GLN A 74 -14.40 0.75 0.50
CA GLN A 74 -15.66 1.48 0.69
C GLN A 74 -16.14 2.20 -0.59
N GLY A 75 -15.35 2.18 -1.68
CA GLY A 75 -15.69 2.85 -2.93
C GLY A 75 -15.68 4.38 -2.86
N LYS A 76 -14.99 4.95 -1.87
CA LYS A 76 -14.98 6.38 -1.53
C LYS A 76 -13.86 7.19 -2.21
N ILE A 77 -13.12 6.59 -3.15
CA ILE A 77 -12.12 7.29 -3.95
C ILE A 77 -12.77 7.80 -5.24
N GLU A 78 -13.27 9.04 -5.20
CA GLU A 78 -14.05 9.66 -6.29
C GLU A 78 -13.21 10.52 -7.25
N LYS A 79 -11.97 10.81 -6.87
CA LYS A 79 -11.07 11.71 -7.60
C LYS A 79 -9.69 11.09 -7.77
N PRO A 80 -8.91 11.53 -8.79
CA PRO A 80 -7.56 11.04 -8.99
C PRO A 80 -6.68 11.25 -7.76
N PHE A 81 -5.78 10.30 -7.52
CA PHE A 81 -4.92 10.29 -6.34
C PHE A 81 -3.53 9.76 -6.66
N ALA A 82 -2.50 10.52 -6.26
CA ALA A 82 -1.10 10.18 -6.51
C ALA A 82 -0.58 9.17 -5.49
N LEU A 83 -1.10 7.94 -5.53
CA LEU A 83 -0.75 6.86 -4.59
C LEU A 83 0.75 6.64 -4.47
N GLN A 84 1.48 6.67 -5.59
CA GLN A 84 2.93 6.47 -5.58
C GLN A 84 3.65 7.56 -4.76
N SER A 85 3.32 8.83 -5.02
CA SER A 85 3.91 9.96 -4.31
C SER A 85 3.56 9.92 -2.82
N TYR A 86 2.31 9.59 -2.49
CA TYR A 86 1.84 9.42 -1.12
C TYR A 86 2.61 8.30 -0.40
N MET A 87 2.62 7.08 -0.93
CA MET A 87 3.28 5.97 -0.23
C MET A 87 4.78 6.24 -0.05
N MET A 88 5.45 6.77 -1.08
CA MET A 88 6.86 7.13 -0.99
C MET A 88 7.16 8.19 0.08
N SER A 89 6.26 9.15 0.34
CA SER A 89 6.47 10.14 1.40
C SER A 89 6.34 9.55 2.81
N TYR A 90 5.56 8.48 2.98
CA TYR A 90 5.36 7.83 4.28
C TYR A 90 6.37 6.73 4.57
N THR A 91 6.78 5.97 3.55
CA THR A 91 7.54 4.72 3.74
C THR A 91 8.94 4.76 3.15
N GLY A 92 9.22 5.69 2.24
CA GLY A 92 10.52 5.83 1.58
C GLY A 92 11.04 4.51 1.00
N ARG A 93 12.30 4.19 1.30
CA ARG A 93 12.99 2.99 0.79
C ARG A 93 12.33 1.67 1.18
N VAL A 94 11.63 1.62 2.31
CA VAL A 94 11.02 0.38 2.81
C VAL A 94 10.03 -0.18 1.80
N LEU A 95 9.16 0.67 1.23
CA LEU A 95 8.27 0.23 0.16
C LEU A 95 9.03 -0.22 -1.09
N GLY A 96 10.13 0.45 -1.44
CA GLY A 96 10.95 0.09 -2.59
C GLY A 96 11.45 -1.36 -2.52
N ASP A 97 11.90 -1.79 -1.34
CA ASP A 97 12.36 -3.16 -1.10
C ASP A 97 11.22 -4.18 -1.31
N GLU A 98 10.01 -3.84 -0.87
CA GLU A 98 8.84 -4.71 -1.03
C GLU A 98 8.35 -4.77 -2.48
N LEU A 99 8.47 -3.67 -3.21
CA LEU A 99 8.12 -3.60 -4.63
C LEU A 99 9.13 -4.31 -5.55
N SER A 100 10.24 -4.84 -5.03
CA SER A 100 11.12 -5.74 -5.79
C SER A 100 10.43 -7.08 -6.13
N TRP A 101 9.38 -7.43 -5.39
CA TRP A 101 8.64 -8.68 -5.55
C TRP A 101 7.45 -8.52 -6.50
N PRO A 102 7.35 -9.32 -7.58
CA PRO A 102 6.26 -9.18 -8.56
C PRO A 102 4.86 -9.30 -7.97
N GLU A 103 4.67 -10.21 -7.00
CA GLU A 103 3.40 -10.45 -6.30
C GLU A 103 2.89 -9.21 -5.54
N VAL A 104 3.81 -8.39 -5.03
CA VAL A 104 3.52 -7.13 -4.33
C VAL A 104 3.41 -5.97 -5.33
N ARG A 105 4.32 -5.91 -6.30
CA ARG A 105 4.42 -4.84 -7.29
C ARG A 105 3.24 -4.77 -8.24
N ALA A 106 2.76 -5.92 -8.72
CA ALA A 106 1.70 -5.98 -9.73
C ALA A 106 0.37 -5.32 -9.27
N PRO A 107 -0.21 -5.69 -8.12
CA PRO A 107 -1.44 -5.03 -7.65
C PRO A 107 -1.22 -3.56 -7.30
N TYR A 108 -0.03 -3.19 -6.80
CA TYR A 108 0.32 -1.79 -6.54
C TYR A 108 0.32 -0.93 -7.82
N GLN A 109 0.93 -1.42 -8.90
CA GLN A 109 0.95 -0.71 -10.19
C GLN A 109 -0.44 -0.59 -10.81
N ARG A 110 -1.25 -1.66 -10.74
CA ARG A 110 -2.65 -1.63 -11.17
C ARG A 110 -3.45 -0.58 -10.42
N MET A 111 -3.28 -0.51 -9.11
CA MET A 111 -3.93 0.50 -8.29
C MET A 111 -3.50 1.92 -8.69
N ILE A 112 -2.19 2.17 -8.87
CA ILE A 112 -1.67 3.47 -9.35
C ILE A 112 -2.33 3.88 -10.66
N ASN A 113 -2.42 2.96 -11.63
CA ASN A 113 -3.02 3.25 -12.93
C ASN A 113 -4.51 3.58 -12.84
N SER A 114 -5.27 2.80 -12.07
CA SER A 114 -6.71 3.06 -11.89
C SER A 114 -6.98 4.36 -11.13
N LEU A 115 -6.09 4.75 -10.22
CA LEU A 115 -6.19 5.98 -9.45
C LEU A 115 -5.85 7.25 -10.25
N LYS A 116 -5.41 7.15 -11.52
CA LYS A 116 -5.32 8.30 -12.43
C LYS A 116 -6.69 8.78 -12.90
N GLY A 117 -7.76 7.99 -12.69
CA GLY A 117 -9.14 8.39 -13.02
C GLY A 117 -9.40 8.55 -14.52
N GLY A 118 -8.71 7.75 -15.35
CA GLY A 118 -8.81 7.78 -16.80
C GLY A 118 -7.95 8.83 -17.50
N LEU A 119 -7.13 9.58 -16.74
CA LEU A 119 -6.12 10.47 -17.29
C LEU A 119 -4.94 9.68 -17.86
N THR A 120 -4.31 10.23 -18.90
CA THR A 120 -2.98 9.77 -19.34
C THR A 120 -1.94 10.03 -18.23
N SER A 121 -0.76 9.45 -18.35
CA SER A 121 0.31 9.73 -17.38
C SER A 121 0.70 11.21 -17.44
N GLU A 122 0.80 11.78 -18.64
CA GLU A 122 1.13 13.18 -18.89
C GLU A 122 0.09 14.11 -18.25
N ASP A 123 -1.20 13.92 -18.57
CA ASP A 123 -2.28 14.74 -18.02
C ASP A 123 -2.35 14.63 -16.49
N PHE A 124 -2.08 13.44 -15.94
CA PHE A 124 -2.06 13.25 -14.51
C PHE A 124 -0.91 14.01 -13.85
N MET A 125 0.28 14.01 -14.45
CA MET A 125 1.46 14.74 -13.95
C MET A 125 1.26 16.25 -13.93
N GLU A 126 0.46 16.79 -14.86
CA GLU A 126 0.09 18.22 -14.92
C GLU A 126 -1.14 18.55 -14.07
N SER A 127 -1.79 17.55 -13.46
CA SER A 127 -3.03 17.75 -12.72
C SER A 127 -2.81 18.39 -11.33
N PRO A 128 -3.78 19.15 -10.81
CA PRO A 128 -3.73 19.64 -9.44
C PRO A 128 -3.67 18.55 -8.37
N TYR A 129 -4.03 17.30 -8.70
CA TYR A 129 -4.05 16.19 -7.74
C TYR A 129 -2.64 15.75 -7.35
N ILE A 130 -1.70 15.76 -8.30
CA ILE A 130 -0.30 15.46 -8.00
C ILE A 130 0.49 16.70 -7.61
N ILE A 131 0.29 17.83 -8.31
CA ILE A 131 1.03 19.08 -8.05
C ILE A 131 0.79 19.56 -6.62
N ASN A 132 -0.48 19.57 -6.18
CA ASN A 132 -0.85 20.00 -4.84
C ASN A 132 -0.90 18.82 -3.85
N ARG A 133 -0.46 17.63 -4.25
CA ARG A 133 -0.47 16.40 -3.43
C ARG A 133 -1.81 16.16 -2.73
N LYS A 134 -2.91 16.29 -3.46
CA LYS A 134 -4.26 16.18 -2.88
C LYS A 134 -4.50 14.78 -2.34
N LEU A 135 -4.92 14.71 -1.09
CA LEU A 135 -5.39 13.48 -0.45
C LEU A 135 -6.84 13.19 -0.85
N PRO A 136 -7.30 11.93 -0.75
CA PRO A 136 -8.71 11.60 -0.93
C PRO A 136 -9.60 12.38 0.06
N GLU A 137 -10.82 12.74 -0.36
CA GLU A 137 -11.71 13.62 0.42
C GLU A 137 -12.03 13.10 1.84
N HIS A 138 -12.12 11.79 2.00
CA HIS A 138 -12.45 11.14 3.27
C HIS A 138 -11.20 10.60 4.00
N TYR A 139 -10.01 11.07 3.63
CA TYR A 139 -8.75 10.60 4.20
C TYR A 139 -8.65 10.82 5.71
N ASP A 140 -8.89 12.03 6.21
CA ASP A 140 -8.79 12.33 7.65
C ASP A 140 -9.76 11.49 8.48
N GLN A 141 -10.94 11.20 7.92
CA GLN A 141 -11.92 10.33 8.56
C GLN A 141 -11.40 8.89 8.63
N ALA A 142 -10.86 8.36 7.53
CA ALA A 142 -10.26 7.03 7.52
C ALA A 142 -9.07 6.92 8.48
N VAL A 143 -8.25 7.97 8.60
CA VAL A 143 -7.14 8.04 9.57
C VAL A 143 -7.67 7.99 11.01
N LYS A 144 -8.69 8.79 11.35
CA LYS A 144 -9.31 8.78 12.68
C LYS A 144 -9.87 7.40 13.06
N GLU A 145 -10.53 6.73 12.11
CA GLU A 145 -11.07 5.39 12.30
C GLU A 145 -9.97 4.37 12.60
N ILE A 146 -8.88 4.35 11.82
CA ILE A 146 -7.81 3.37 12.04
C ILE A 146 -7.04 3.62 13.34
N VAL A 147 -6.86 4.89 13.72
CA VAL A 147 -6.20 5.26 14.98
C VAL A 147 -7.06 4.85 16.18
N ALA A 148 -8.39 5.03 16.09
CA ALA A 148 -9.32 4.56 17.12
C ALA A 148 -9.29 3.02 17.28
N GLU A 149 -8.93 2.29 16.22
CA GLU A 149 -8.73 0.84 16.24
C GLU A 149 -7.31 0.41 16.66
N GLY A 150 -6.45 1.36 17.04
CA GLY A 150 -5.10 1.10 17.55
C GLY A 150 -4.00 1.01 16.49
N TRP A 151 -4.27 1.38 15.25
CA TRP A 151 -3.25 1.48 14.21
C TRP A 151 -2.42 2.74 14.40
N THR A 152 -1.10 2.64 14.22
CA THR A 152 -0.28 3.85 14.10
C THR A 152 -0.37 4.40 12.69
N HIS A 153 -0.53 5.70 12.56
CA HIS A 153 -0.42 6.39 11.29
C HIS A 153 0.38 7.67 11.53
N ASN A 154 1.56 7.77 10.91
CA ASN A 154 2.41 8.95 11.05
C ASN A 154 1.72 10.12 10.35
N ALA A 155 0.84 10.83 11.04
CA ALA A 155 0.36 12.13 10.57
C ALA A 155 1.59 12.99 10.34
N LEU A 156 1.96 13.23 9.07
CA LEU A 156 2.91 14.27 8.74
C LEU A 156 2.29 15.58 9.26
N LEU A 157 2.88 16.11 10.33
CA LEU A 157 2.68 17.48 10.80
C LEU A 157 3.09 18.46 9.70
#